data_AF-A0A445DLG8-F1
#
_entry.id   AF-A0A445DLG8-F1
#
_cell.length_a   1.000
_cell.length_b   1.000
_cell.length_c   1.000
_cell.angle_alpha   90.00
_cell.angle_beta   90.00
_cell.angle_gamma   90.00
#
_symmetry.space_group_name_H-M   'P 1'
#
loop_
_entity.id
_entity.type
_entity.pdbx_description
1 polymer ?
#
loop_
_entity_poly.entity_id
_entity_poly.type
_entity_poly.pdbx_seq_one_letter_code
_entity_poly.pdbx_strand_id
1 'polypeptide(L)'
;MNLKSQRESIVFFSFEEIHTLQLFCRIMTICVVALKCRAERGDEMGFIMEFAKHLILKMMEDPEQRDRKFREHVYAVKERCAKTKEMWSIPTRPYGFWTFDRHNSQLAWDAQIAKVPGRMEPYEELLPYFLGK
;
A
#
# COMPACT_ATOMS: atom_id res chain seq x y z
N MET A 1 -10.19 -48.98 73.82
CA MET A 1 -10.70 -48.36 72.57
C MET A 1 -9.94 -48.94 71.39
N ASN A 2 -10.67 -49.51 70.42
CA ASN A 2 -10.33 -49.76 69.01
C ASN A 2 -9.03 -50.54 68.67
N LEU A 3 -9.11 -51.82 68.28
CA LEU A 3 -9.53 -52.40 66.98
C LEU A 3 -8.60 -52.07 65.79
N LYS A 4 -7.92 -53.11 65.29
CA LYS A 4 -7.85 -53.60 63.88
C LYS A 4 -6.52 -54.36 63.72
N SER A 5 -6.47 -55.69 63.72
CA SER A 5 -7.06 -56.66 62.77
C SER A 5 -6.62 -56.43 61.33
N GLN A 6 -6.03 -57.51 60.76
CA GLN A 6 -5.98 -57.95 59.35
C GLN A 6 -4.54 -58.31 58.97
N ARG A 7 -4.08 -59.55 59.21
CA ARG A 7 -4.29 -60.78 58.39
C ARG A 7 -3.94 -60.57 56.92
N GLU A 8 -2.75 -61.05 56.60
CA GLU A 8 -2.23 -61.29 55.26
C GLU A 8 -3.10 -62.30 54.51
N SER A 9 -3.44 -61.98 53.26
CA SER A 9 -4.00 -62.91 52.29
C SER A 9 -3.52 -62.53 50.89
N ILE A 10 -2.65 -63.39 50.37
CA ILE A 10 -2.14 -63.48 49.00
C ILE A 10 -3.29 -63.81 48.03
N VAL A 11 -3.44 -63.11 46.90
CA VAL A 11 -3.90 -63.63 45.57
C VAL A 11 -3.47 -62.63 44.47
N PHE A 12 -2.45 -62.95 43.64
CA PHE A 12 -2.58 -63.39 42.23
C PHE A 12 -3.27 -62.37 41.29
N PHE A 13 -2.49 -61.62 40.50
CA PHE A 13 -2.99 -60.85 39.35
C PHE A 13 -2.20 -61.19 38.08
N SER A 14 -2.95 -61.29 36.99
CA SER A 14 -2.73 -62.11 35.80
C SER A 14 -1.60 -61.70 34.85
N PHE A 15 -1.05 -62.70 34.16
CA PHE A 15 0.01 -62.70 33.15
C PHE A 15 -0.29 -61.92 31.83
N GLU A 16 -1.41 -61.18 31.74
CA GLU A 16 -1.88 -60.51 30.51
C GLU A 16 -1.40 -59.05 30.34
N GLU A 17 -0.87 -58.40 31.39
CA GLU A 17 -0.45 -56.98 31.34
C GLU A 17 0.97 -56.74 30.80
N ILE A 18 1.79 -57.77 30.63
CA ILE A 18 3.21 -57.59 30.25
C ILE A 18 3.38 -57.34 28.73
N HIS A 19 2.50 -57.91 27.90
CA HIS A 19 2.60 -57.80 26.44
C HIS A 19 2.22 -56.41 25.91
N THR A 20 1.28 -55.71 26.56
CA THR A 20 0.87 -54.35 26.17
C THR A 20 1.96 -53.33 26.46
N LEU A 21 2.67 -53.46 27.58
CA LEU A 21 3.79 -52.59 27.95
C LEU A 21 5.03 -52.80 27.07
N GLN A 22 5.35 -54.03 26.67
CA GLN A 22 6.45 -54.27 25.71
C GLN A 22 6.17 -53.69 24.33
N LEU A 23 4.91 -53.77 23.86
CA LEU A 23 4.51 -53.19 22.57
C LEU A 23 4.60 -51.66 22.62
N PHE A 24 4.14 -51.04 23.71
CA PHE A 24 4.22 -49.59 23.91
C PHE A 24 5.68 -49.10 23.97
N CYS A 25 6.55 -49.84 24.67
CA CYS A 25 7.97 -49.52 24.76
C CYS A 25 8.65 -49.62 23.39
N ARG A 26 8.34 -50.66 22.59
CA ARG A 26 8.88 -50.80 21.22
C ARG A 26 8.37 -49.72 20.25
N ILE A 27 7.09 -49.35 20.32
CA ILE A 27 6.53 -48.27 19.49
C ILE A 27 7.16 -46.93 19.85
N MET A 28 7.38 -46.65 21.14
CA MET A 28 8.06 -45.43 21.58
C MET A 28 9.52 -45.37 21.12
N THR A 29 10.27 -46.47 21.16
CA THR A 29 11.65 -46.49 20.65
C THR A 29 11.71 -46.28 19.13
N ILE A 30 10.77 -46.88 18.37
CA ILE A 30 10.68 -46.68 16.92
C ILE A 30 10.31 -45.22 16.59
N CYS A 31 9.39 -44.61 17.33
CA CYS A 31 9.02 -43.20 17.16
C CYS A 31 10.19 -42.26 17.43
N VAL A 32 11.00 -42.50 18.47
CA VAL A 32 12.18 -41.68 18.79
C VAL A 32 13.26 -41.80 17.71
N VAL A 33 13.50 -43.01 17.18
CA VAL A 33 14.45 -43.22 16.07
C VAL A 33 13.93 -42.60 14.77
N ALA A 34 12.64 -42.72 14.46
CA ALA A 34 12.02 -42.12 13.28
C ALA A 34 12.00 -40.58 13.33
N LEU A 35 11.83 -39.99 14.52
CA LEU A 35 11.98 -38.54 14.74
C LEU A 35 13.45 -38.10 14.58
N LYS A 36 14.42 -38.91 15.01
CA LYS A 36 15.85 -38.64 14.82
C LYS A 36 16.27 -38.69 13.35
N CYS A 37 15.78 -39.66 12.56
CA CYS A 37 16.07 -39.76 11.11
C CYS A 37 15.46 -38.64 10.26
N ARG A 38 14.50 -37.85 10.78
CA ARG A 38 13.91 -36.71 10.04
C ARG A 38 14.75 -35.43 10.13
N ALA A 39 15.68 -35.35 11.08
CA ALA A 39 16.50 -34.16 11.34
C ALA A 39 17.77 -34.06 10.47
N GLU A 40 18.19 -35.15 9.81
CA GLU A 40 19.44 -35.21 9.04
C GLU A 40 19.25 -35.02 7.51
N ARG A 41 18.16 -34.36 7.08
CA ARG A 41 17.96 -33.92 5.68
C ARG A 41 18.15 -32.41 5.49
N GLY A 42 18.97 -31.78 6.34
CA GLY A 42 19.14 -30.32 6.40
C GLY A 42 20.24 -29.74 5.50
N ASP A 43 21.20 -30.54 5.03
CA ASP A 43 22.42 -29.99 4.40
C ASP A 43 22.25 -29.64 2.91
N GLU A 44 21.36 -30.29 2.16
CA GLU A 44 21.14 -29.99 0.73
C GLU A 44 20.40 -28.66 0.51
N MET A 45 19.51 -28.27 1.43
CA MET A 45 18.77 -27.00 1.35
C MET A 45 19.66 -25.79 1.66
N GLY A 46 20.73 -25.96 2.45
CA GLY A 46 21.66 -24.88 2.78
C GLY A 46 22.48 -24.42 1.57
N PHE A 47 22.98 -25.37 0.78
CA PHE A 47 23.82 -25.08 -0.39
C PHE A 47 23.06 -24.32 -1.49
N ILE A 48 21.85 -24.77 -1.83
CA ILE A 48 21.01 -24.12 -2.85
C ILE A 48 20.63 -22.70 -2.41
N MET A 49 20.35 -22.51 -1.11
CA MET A 49 20.01 -21.21 -0.56
C MET A 49 21.19 -20.23 -0.56
N GLU A 50 22.40 -20.67 -0.21
CA GLU A 50 23.59 -19.82 -0.26
C GLU A 50 23.99 -19.46 -1.70
N PHE A 51 23.87 -20.41 -2.63
CA PHE A 51 24.08 -20.16 -4.05
C PHE A 51 23.06 -19.16 -4.61
N ALA A 52 21.77 -19.35 -4.29
CA ALA A 52 20.71 -18.44 -4.71
C ALA A 52 20.89 -17.03 -4.14
N LYS A 53 21.31 -16.88 -2.88
CA LYS A 53 21.63 -15.57 -2.28
C LYS A 53 22.75 -14.86 -3.04
N HIS A 54 23.84 -15.55 -3.35
CA HIS A 54 24.97 -14.97 -4.08
C HIS A 54 24.61 -14.61 -5.52
N LEU A 55 23.78 -15.42 -6.18
CA LEU A 55 23.26 -15.13 -7.51
C LEU A 55 22.36 -13.89 -7.50
N ILE A 56 21.43 -13.81 -6.55
CA ILE A 56 20.53 -12.66 -6.39
C ILE A 56 21.33 -11.38 -6.09
N LEU A 57 22.32 -11.44 -5.20
CA LEU A 57 23.19 -10.30 -4.89
C LEU A 57 23.96 -9.77 -6.11
N LYS A 58 24.37 -10.65 -7.03
CA LYS A 58 25.01 -10.24 -8.29
C LYS A 58 24.02 -9.71 -9.33
N MET A 59 22.77 -10.15 -9.28
CA MET A 59 21.71 -9.69 -10.17
C MET A 59 21.05 -8.39 -9.68
N MET A 60 21.25 -8.00 -8.42
CA MET A 60 20.78 -6.72 -7.91
C MET A 60 21.57 -5.56 -8.50
N GLU A 61 20.85 -4.55 -9.00
CA GLU A 61 21.47 -3.31 -9.49
C GLU A 61 22.13 -2.55 -8.33
N ASP A 62 23.36 -2.13 -8.55
CA ASP A 62 24.16 -1.32 -7.63
C ASP A 62 23.37 -0.08 -7.17
N PRO A 63 23.17 0.11 -5.84
CA PRO A 63 22.37 1.20 -5.31
C PRO A 63 22.82 2.58 -5.78
N GLU A 64 24.13 2.79 -5.96
CA GLU A 64 24.65 4.09 -6.36
C GLU A 64 24.32 4.41 -7.82
N GLN A 65 24.34 3.39 -8.69
CA GLN A 65 24.03 3.55 -10.11
C GLN A 65 22.55 3.85 -10.33
N ARG A 66 21.67 3.24 -9.54
CA ARG A 66 20.24 3.52 -9.56
C ARG A 66 19.94 4.95 -9.13
N ASP A 67 20.55 5.39 -8.04
CA ASP A 67 20.40 6.75 -7.53
C ASP A 67 20.93 7.78 -8.55
N ARG A 68 22.05 7.48 -9.22
CA ARG A 68 22.58 8.33 -10.30
C ARG A 68 21.61 8.42 -11.47
N LYS A 69 21.12 7.29 -12.00
CA LYS A 69 20.13 7.26 -13.10
C LYS A 69 18.84 8.00 -12.73
N PHE A 70 18.37 7.85 -11.49
CA PHE A 70 17.17 8.54 -11.02
C PHE A 70 17.40 10.06 -10.94
N ARG A 71 18.55 10.51 -10.43
CA ARG A 71 18.91 11.93 -10.41
C ARG A 71 19.00 12.52 -11.82
N GLU A 72 19.66 11.81 -12.75
CA GLU A 72 19.72 12.21 -14.16
C GLU A 72 18.32 12.35 -14.77
N HIS A 73 17.43 11.39 -14.52
CA HIS A 73 16.03 11.46 -14.97
C HIS A 73 15.29 12.69 -14.38
N VAL A 74 15.43 12.95 -13.08
CA VAL A 74 14.81 14.11 -12.43
C VAL A 74 15.31 15.43 -13.03
N TYR A 75 16.62 15.54 -13.29
CA TYR A 75 17.18 16.72 -13.94
C TYR A 75 16.70 16.88 -15.38
N ALA A 76 16.62 15.80 -16.16
CA ALA A 76 16.08 15.84 -17.51
C ALA A 76 14.60 16.29 -17.56
N VAL A 77 13.79 15.83 -16.60
CA VAL A 77 12.39 16.28 -16.46
C VAL A 77 12.31 17.76 -16.09
N LYS A 78 13.18 18.22 -15.18
CA LYS A 78 13.26 19.63 -14.79
C LYS A 78 13.58 20.52 -15.99
N GLU A 79 14.53 20.13 -16.84
CA GLU A 79 14.90 20.87 -18.05
C GLU A 79 13.76 20.95 -19.06
N ARG A 80 13.03 19.84 -19.27
CA ARG A 80 11.83 19.83 -20.15
C ARG A 80 10.77 20.83 -19.71
N CYS A 81 10.64 21.06 -18.40
CA CYS A 81 9.67 21.99 -17.82
C CYS A 81 10.12 23.47 -17.84
N ALA A 82 11.36 23.79 -18.24
CA ALA A 82 11.87 25.17 -18.24
C ALA A 82 11.02 26.10 -19.12
N LYS A 83 10.71 25.67 -20.35
CA LYS A 83 9.87 26.43 -21.30
C LYS A 83 8.45 26.67 -20.77
N THR A 84 7.88 25.68 -20.09
CA THR A 84 6.56 25.82 -19.47
C THR A 84 6.59 26.83 -18.33
N LYS A 85 7.65 26.80 -17.52
CA LYS A 85 7.84 27.74 -16.41
C LYS A 85 8.06 29.18 -16.91
N GLU A 86 8.77 29.35 -18.01
CA GLU A 86 8.90 30.65 -18.69
C GLU A 86 7.54 31.17 -19.15
N MET A 87 6.72 30.32 -19.77
CA MET A 87 5.36 30.70 -20.18
C MET A 87 4.49 31.07 -18.97
N TRP A 88 4.63 30.36 -17.85
CA TRP A 88 3.89 30.64 -16.61
C TRP A 88 4.34 31.92 -15.91
N SER A 89 5.55 32.41 -16.19
CA SER A 89 6.03 33.70 -15.66
C SER A 89 5.34 34.90 -16.32
N ILE A 90 4.70 34.69 -17.47
CA ILE A 90 3.93 35.72 -18.17
C ILE A 90 2.59 35.90 -17.43
N PRO A 91 2.22 37.12 -17.02
CA PRO A 91 0.93 37.38 -16.40
C PRO A 91 -0.20 37.03 -17.36
N THR A 92 -1.25 36.36 -16.86
CA THR A 92 -2.46 36.01 -17.64
C THR A 92 -3.13 37.21 -18.27
N ARG A 93 -2.99 38.39 -17.65
CA ARG A 93 -3.43 39.68 -18.20
C ARG A 93 -2.27 40.67 -18.09
N PRO A 94 -1.50 40.91 -19.17
CA PRO A 94 -0.41 41.86 -19.15
C PRO A 94 -0.91 43.29 -18.93
N TYR A 95 -0.02 44.16 -18.45
CA TYR A 95 -0.30 45.59 -18.34
C TYR A 95 -0.76 46.13 -19.70
N GLY A 96 -1.82 46.94 -19.72
CA GLY A 96 -2.48 47.31 -20.97
C GLY A 96 -3.84 46.66 -21.17
N PHE A 97 -4.05 45.44 -20.64
CA PHE A 97 -5.28 44.68 -20.90
C PHE A 97 -6.55 45.44 -20.50
N TRP A 98 -6.56 46.09 -19.34
CA TRP A 98 -7.69 46.89 -18.85
C TRP A 98 -7.62 48.38 -19.22
N THR A 99 -6.51 48.84 -19.80
CA THR A 99 -6.29 50.27 -20.12
C THR A 99 -6.42 50.57 -21.61
N PHE A 100 -6.39 49.57 -22.48
CA PHE A 100 -6.60 49.77 -23.91
C PHE A 100 -8.09 49.75 -24.28
N ASP A 101 -8.50 50.78 -25.02
CA ASP A 101 -9.87 50.94 -25.51
C ASP A 101 -10.37 49.76 -26.34
N ARG A 102 -9.51 48.97 -26.99
CA ARG A 102 -9.93 47.77 -27.74
C ARG A 102 -10.64 46.73 -26.88
N HIS A 103 -10.21 46.55 -25.63
CA HIS A 103 -10.82 45.59 -24.71
C HIS A 103 -11.95 46.21 -23.88
N ASN A 104 -11.97 47.54 -23.75
CA ASN A 104 -13.01 48.29 -23.05
C ASN A 104 -14.11 48.83 -23.98
N SER A 105 -13.94 48.79 -25.30
CA SER A 105 -14.91 49.31 -26.27
C SER A 105 -16.25 48.59 -26.18
N GLN A 106 -16.23 47.34 -25.74
CA GLN A 106 -17.43 46.55 -25.53
C GLN A 106 -18.21 46.98 -24.28
N LEU A 107 -17.57 47.57 -23.25
CA LEU A 107 -18.26 48.03 -22.04
C LEU A 107 -19.28 49.13 -22.33
N ALA A 108 -19.01 49.98 -23.32
CA ALA A 108 -19.96 50.99 -23.78
C ALA A 108 -21.20 50.36 -24.43
N TRP A 109 -21.03 49.21 -25.08
CA TRP A 109 -22.10 48.47 -25.74
C TRP A 109 -22.80 47.51 -24.79
N ASP A 110 -22.17 47.03 -23.72
CA ASP A 110 -22.76 46.10 -22.75
C ASP A 110 -24.03 46.68 -22.10
N ALA A 111 -24.05 47.98 -21.79
CA ALA A 111 -25.24 48.66 -21.29
C ALA A 111 -26.40 48.71 -22.30
N GLN A 112 -26.08 48.70 -23.60
CA GLN A 112 -27.07 48.65 -24.69
C GLN A 112 -27.49 47.20 -24.98
N ILE A 113 -26.55 46.25 -24.90
CA ILE A 113 -26.76 44.80 -25.10
C ILE A 113 -27.67 44.24 -24.01
N ALA A 114 -27.55 44.72 -22.77
CA ALA A 114 -28.44 44.34 -21.68
C ALA A 114 -29.91 44.60 -22.02
N LYS A 115 -30.19 45.69 -22.76
CA LYS A 115 -31.54 46.13 -23.14
C LYS A 115 -32.05 45.51 -24.45
N VAL A 116 -31.30 44.61 -25.07
CA VAL A 116 -31.71 43.96 -26.32
C VAL A 116 -32.89 43.01 -26.05
N PRO A 117 -33.94 43.01 -26.91
CA PRO A 117 -35.07 42.09 -26.76
C PRO A 117 -34.57 40.63 -26.74
N GLY A 118 -34.95 39.88 -25.70
CA GLY A 118 -34.52 38.49 -25.46
C GLY A 118 -33.32 38.32 -24.52
N ARG A 119 -32.61 39.39 -24.17
CA ARG A 119 -31.62 39.43 -23.06
C ARG A 119 -32.19 40.06 -21.79
N MET A 120 -33.14 40.98 -21.95
CA MET A 120 -33.90 41.58 -20.86
C MET A 120 -34.77 40.53 -20.16
N GLU A 121 -34.75 40.51 -18.83
CA GLU A 121 -35.71 39.72 -18.07
C GLU A 121 -37.12 40.30 -18.23
N PRO A 122 -38.17 39.47 -18.37
CA PRO A 122 -39.53 39.94 -18.63
C PRO A 122 -40.09 40.94 -17.60
N TYR A 123 -39.52 40.96 -16.40
CA TYR A 123 -40.00 41.77 -15.28
C TYR A 123 -39.15 43.01 -14.99
N GLU A 124 -38.01 43.19 -15.67
CA GLU A 124 -37.15 44.37 -15.51
C GLU A 124 -37.89 45.68 -15.82
N GLU A 125 -38.80 45.65 -16.80
CA GLU A 125 -39.64 46.81 -17.13
C GLU A 125 -40.74 47.09 -16.10
N LEU A 126 -41.18 46.07 -15.37
CA LEU A 126 -42.29 46.16 -14.39
C LEU A 126 -41.79 46.48 -12.97
N LEU A 127 -40.54 46.15 -12.66
CA LEU A 127 -39.89 46.36 -11.36
C LEU A 127 -39.95 47.82 -10.86
N PRO A 128 -39.70 48.86 -11.69
CA PRO A 128 -39.83 50.25 -11.27
C PRO A 128 -41.24 50.63 -10.83
N TYR A 129 -42.26 50.12 -11.52
CA TYR A 129 -43.68 50.37 -11.19
C TYR A 129 -44.06 49.78 -9.82
N PHE A 130 -43.54 48.59 -9.48
CA PHE A 130 -43.78 47.97 -8.17
C PHE A 130 -42.97 48.62 -7.04
N LEU A 131 -41.80 49.18 -7.35
CA LEU A 131 -40.95 49.87 -6.37
C LEU A 131 -41.31 51.34 -6.17
N GLY A 132 -42.30 51.87 -6.91
CA GLY A 132 -42.79 53.24 -6.80
C GLY A 132 -41.74 54.29 -7.15
N LYS A 133 -40.81 53.95 -8.04
CA LYS A 133 -39.74 54.84 -8.52
C LYS A 133 -40.00 55.33 -9.93
#